data_AF-A0A7V2IQX4-F1
#
_entry.id   AF-A0A7V2IQX4-F1
#
_cell.length_a   1.000
_cell.length_b   1.000
_cell.length_c   1.000
_cell.angle_alpha   90.00
_cell.angle_beta   90.00
_cell.angle_gamma   90.00
#
_symmetry.space_group_name_H-M   'P 1'
#
loop_
_entity.id
_entity.type
_entity.pdbx_description
1 polymer ?
#
loop_
_entity_poly.entity_id
_entity_poly.type
_entity_poly.pdbx_seq_one_letter_code
_entity_poly.pdbx_strand_id
1 'polypeptide(L)'
;MKRRAFWVLCSLATWAAACMASPEASSSGGYLFAHMTTGDYGRLYYAISEDGLHWTPLNEGRRILDDYRGHPDICRGHDGRYYLIGNHERREEINLWVSEDLV
;
A
#
# COMPACT_ATOMS: atom_id res chain seq x y z
N MET A 1 45.88 46.52 -40.33
CA MET A 1 44.43 46.79 -40.32
C MET A 1 43.67 45.53 -40.72
N LYS A 2 42.54 45.27 -40.04
CA LYS A 2 41.54 44.17 -40.21
C LYS A 2 41.76 42.90 -39.37
N ARG A 3 41.07 42.94 -38.22
CA ARG A 3 40.69 41.88 -37.29
C ARG A 3 39.88 40.77 -37.98
N ARG A 4 39.97 39.53 -37.49
CA ARG A 4 38.83 38.73 -36.94
C ARG A 4 39.30 37.32 -36.56
N ALA A 5 39.17 37.02 -35.27
CA ALA A 5 39.21 35.68 -34.71
C ALA A 5 37.91 34.95 -35.05
N PHE A 6 37.97 33.63 -35.28
CA PHE A 6 36.80 32.76 -35.20
C PHE A 6 37.17 31.47 -34.47
N TRP A 7 36.44 31.24 -33.38
CA TRP A 7 36.52 30.12 -32.47
C TRP A 7 35.94 28.85 -33.11
N VAL A 8 36.54 27.69 -32.84
CA VAL A 8 35.78 26.44 -32.71
C VAL A 8 36.30 25.71 -31.47
N LEU A 9 35.72 26.05 -30.32
CA LEU A 9 35.58 25.11 -29.21
C LEU A 9 34.41 24.20 -29.57
N CYS A 10 34.66 22.91 -29.73
CA CYS A 10 33.60 21.92 -29.61
C CYS A 10 34.23 20.56 -29.28
N SER A 11 33.45 19.76 -28.56
CA SER A 11 33.66 18.35 -28.21
C SER A 11 34.65 18.10 -27.07
N LEU A 12 34.32 17.44 -25.96
CA LEU A 12 33.11 16.76 -25.51
C LEU A 12 33.20 16.79 -23.97
N ALA A 13 32.35 17.58 -23.31
CA ALA A 13 32.11 17.36 -21.89
C ALA A 13 31.38 16.02 -21.79
N THR A 14 32.10 14.99 -21.34
CA THR A 14 31.60 13.65 -21.11
C THR A 14 30.34 13.75 -20.25
N TRP A 15 29.20 13.43 -20.83
CA TRP A 15 27.95 13.18 -20.13
C TRP A 15 28.15 11.92 -19.27
N ALA A 16 28.86 12.06 -18.16
CA ALA A 16 28.61 11.21 -17.01
C ALA A 16 27.39 11.81 -16.30
N ALA A 17 26.23 11.68 -16.94
CA ALA A 17 25.00 11.50 -16.20
C ALA A 17 25.14 10.15 -15.50
N ALA A 18 25.96 10.11 -14.45
CA ALA A 18 25.75 9.16 -13.39
C ALA A 18 24.28 9.35 -13.04
N CYS A 19 23.48 8.33 -13.35
CA CYS A 19 22.14 8.16 -12.81
C CYS A 19 22.26 8.46 -11.32
N MET A 20 21.96 9.70 -10.94
CA MET A 20 21.51 9.98 -9.61
C MET A 20 20.23 9.19 -9.52
N ALA A 21 20.33 7.96 -9.02
CA ALA A 21 19.20 7.32 -8.39
C ALA A 21 18.70 8.36 -7.40
N SER A 22 17.61 9.04 -7.78
CA SER A 22 16.90 9.89 -6.86
C SER A 22 16.66 9.01 -5.63
N PRO A 23 16.95 9.48 -4.40
CA PRO A 23 16.54 8.73 -3.23
C PRO A 23 15.05 8.46 -3.44
N GLU A 24 14.68 7.18 -3.54
CA GLU A 24 13.29 6.78 -3.55
C GLU A 24 12.72 7.47 -2.31
N ALA A 25 11.88 8.48 -2.51
CA ALA A 25 11.25 9.16 -1.40
C ALA A 25 10.61 8.04 -0.60
N SER A 26 11.08 7.80 0.62
CA SER A 26 10.45 6.83 1.50
C SER A 26 9.02 7.35 1.62
N SER A 27 8.09 6.76 0.88
CA SER A 27 6.69 7.08 1.04
C SER A 27 6.46 6.83 2.51
N SER A 28 6.10 7.87 3.26
CA SER A 28 5.67 7.72 4.64
C SER A 28 4.64 6.60 4.63
N GLY A 29 5.02 5.42 5.14
CA GLY A 29 4.14 4.27 5.13
C GLY A 29 2.88 4.59 5.92
N GLY A 30 1.87 3.74 5.78
CA GLY A 30 0.65 3.83 6.56
C GLY A 30 0.34 2.51 7.26
N TYR A 31 -0.59 2.59 8.19
CA TYR A 31 -1.21 1.44 8.85
C TYR A 31 -2.58 1.20 8.24
N LEU A 32 -2.87 -0.05 7.93
CA LEU A 32 -4.21 -0.54 7.68
C LEU A 32 -4.74 -1.18 8.96
N PHE A 33 -5.92 -0.77 9.40
CA PHE A 33 -6.64 -1.43 10.46
C PHE A 33 -7.81 -2.20 9.89
N ALA A 34 -7.67 -3.53 9.88
CA ALA A 34 -8.79 -4.44 9.71
C ALA A 34 -9.52 -4.60 11.03
N HIS A 35 -10.78 -4.19 11.08
CA HIS A 35 -11.52 -4.11 12.32
C HIS A 35 -13.00 -4.46 12.15
N MET A 36 -13.65 -4.66 13.30
CA MET A 36 -15.09 -4.81 13.42
C MET A 36 -15.68 -3.56 14.05
N THR A 37 -17.00 -3.41 14.00
CA THR A 37 -17.72 -2.38 14.74
C THR A 37 -18.66 -3.00 15.76
N THR A 38 -18.97 -2.28 16.84
CA THR A 38 -19.89 -2.78 17.88
C THR A 38 -21.30 -3.03 17.35
N GLY A 39 -21.78 -2.16 16.43
CA GLY A 39 -23.12 -2.27 15.85
C GLY A 39 -23.24 -3.34 14.75
N ASP A 40 -22.11 -3.83 14.25
CA ASP A 40 -22.06 -4.84 13.19
C ASP A 40 -20.90 -5.82 13.44
N TYR A 41 -21.00 -6.49 14.58
CA TYR A 41 -19.94 -7.35 15.10
C TYR A 41 -19.65 -8.53 14.18
N GLY A 42 -18.37 -8.90 14.09
CA GLY A 42 -17.92 -9.98 13.25
C GLY A 42 -17.85 -9.64 11.76
N ARG A 43 -18.08 -8.39 11.34
CA ARG A 43 -17.96 -7.96 9.93
C ARG A 43 -16.66 -7.20 9.67
N LEU A 44 -16.18 -7.25 8.43
CA LEU A 44 -14.92 -6.65 8.03
C LEU A 44 -15.08 -5.20 7.58
N TYR A 45 -14.36 -4.31 8.26
CA TYR A 45 -14.20 -2.91 7.92
C TYR A 45 -12.72 -2.55 7.88
N TYR A 46 -12.40 -1.53 7.09
CA TYR A 46 -11.05 -0.97 7.03
C TYR A 46 -11.01 0.50 7.42
N ALA A 47 -9.91 0.87 8.06
CA ALA A 47 -9.49 2.23 8.24
C ALA A 47 -7.98 2.35 7.98
N ILE A 48 -7.53 3.53 7.57
CA ILE A 48 -6.11 3.82 7.37
C ILE A 48 -5.63 4.92 8.29
N SER A 49 -4.35 4.89 8.63
CA SER A 49 -3.69 5.92 9.42
C SER A 49 -2.25 6.09 8.97
N GLU A 50 -1.76 7.32 8.91
CA GLU A 50 -0.34 7.60 8.66
C GLU A 50 0.50 7.55 9.96
N ASP A 51 -0.13 7.80 11.11
CA ASP A 51 0.54 7.95 12.41
C ASP A 51 0.18 6.86 13.44
N GLY A 52 -0.79 6.00 13.12
CA GLY A 52 -1.32 4.97 14.01
C GLY A 52 -2.25 5.51 15.11
N LEU A 53 -2.52 6.81 15.14
CA LEU A 53 -3.34 7.49 16.15
C LEU A 53 -4.66 7.99 15.56
N HIS A 54 -4.63 8.58 14.38
CA HIS A 54 -5.79 9.14 13.70
C HIS A 54 -6.20 8.23 12.53
N TRP A 55 -7.44 7.77 12.55
CA TRP A 55 -7.93 6.76 11.62
C TRP A 55 -9.01 7.31 10.70
N THR A 56 -8.84 7.09 9.40
CA THR A 56 -9.82 7.44 8.37
C THR A 56 -10.48 6.17 7.84
N PRO A 57 -11.81 6.02 7.92
CA PRO A 57 -12.51 4.87 7.36
C PRO A 57 -12.31 4.75 5.84
N LEU A 58 -12.16 3.53 5.35
CA LEU A 58 -12.17 3.20 3.93
C LEU A 58 -13.55 2.73 3.46
N ASN A 59 -13.75 2.63 2.15
CA ASN A 59 -14.99 2.21 1.50
C ASN A 59 -16.24 2.94 2.03
N GLU A 60 -16.12 4.26 2.29
CA GLU A 60 -17.20 5.07 2.84
C GLU A 60 -17.75 4.55 4.18
N GLY A 61 -16.94 3.80 4.94
CA GLY A 61 -17.35 3.16 6.18
C GLY A 61 -18.28 1.96 5.99
N ARG A 62 -18.39 1.42 4.77
CA ARG A 62 -19.14 0.19 4.47
C ARG A 62 -18.27 -1.05 4.66
N ARG A 63 -18.93 -2.20 4.78
CA ARG A 63 -18.28 -3.51 4.80
C ARG A 63 -17.42 -3.69 3.57
N ILE A 64 -16.27 -4.32 3.73
CA ILE A 64 -15.38 -4.68 2.62
C ILE A 64 -15.91 -5.92 1.90
N LEU A 65 -16.31 -6.92 2.67
CA LEU A 65 -16.83 -8.19 2.16
C LEU A 65 -18.05 -8.61 2.98
N ASP A 66 -19.19 -8.79 2.32
CA ASP A 66 -20.46 -9.07 2.99
C ASP A 66 -20.49 -10.45 3.67
N ASP A 67 -19.78 -11.42 3.11
CA ASP A 67 -19.76 -12.82 3.60
C ASP A 67 -18.70 -13.07 4.66
N TYR A 68 -17.80 -12.12 4.90
CA TYR A 68 -16.78 -12.27 5.93
C TYR A 68 -17.40 -12.34 7.34
N ARG A 69 -16.93 -13.30 8.15
CA ARG A 69 -17.26 -13.37 9.59
C ARG A 69 -15.98 -13.51 10.42
N GLY A 70 -15.97 -12.96 11.62
CA GLY A 70 -14.95 -13.24 12.64
C GLY A 70 -13.96 -12.10 12.89
N HIS A 71 -12.91 -12.40 13.66
CA HIS A 71 -11.86 -11.46 14.02
C HIS A 71 -10.81 -11.41 12.90
N PRO A 72 -10.56 -10.25 12.28
CA PRO A 72 -9.66 -10.18 11.14
C PRO A 72 -8.20 -10.27 11.56
N ASP A 73 -7.54 -11.34 11.11
CA ASP A 73 -6.10 -11.55 11.21
C ASP A 73 -5.52 -11.70 9.80
N ILE A 74 -4.69 -10.74 9.39
CA ILE A 74 -4.11 -10.65 8.03
C ILE A 74 -2.60 -10.85 8.09
N CYS A 75 -2.07 -11.67 7.20
CA CYS A 75 -0.63 -11.72 6.93
C CYS A 75 -0.35 -11.73 5.42
N ARG A 76 0.82 -11.22 5.04
CA ARG A 76 1.33 -11.37 3.66
C ARG A 76 2.13 -12.65 3.57
N GLY A 77 1.79 -13.52 2.62
CA GLY A 77 2.48 -14.77 2.39
C GLY A 77 3.77 -14.60 1.58
N HIS A 78 4.53 -15.70 1.48
CA HIS A 78 5.78 -15.77 0.72
C HIS A 78 5.61 -15.48 -0.78
N ASP A 79 4.39 -15.67 -1.31
CA ASP A 79 4.01 -15.45 -2.70
C ASP A 79 3.48 -14.04 -2.95
N GLY A 80 3.58 -13.16 -1.95
CA GLY A 80 3.18 -11.76 -2.05
C GLY A 80 1.68 -11.51 -1.90
N ARG A 81 0.85 -12.56 -1.83
CA ARG A 81 -0.59 -12.47 -1.59
C ARG A 81 -0.90 -12.26 -0.11
N TYR A 82 -2.09 -11.76 0.18
CA TYR A 82 -2.60 -11.59 1.52
C TYR A 82 -3.52 -12.74 1.91
N TYR A 83 -3.35 -13.22 3.12
CA TYR A 83 -4.12 -14.29 3.72
C TYR A 83 -4.86 -13.72 4.92
N LEU A 84 -6.17 -13.88 4.94
CA LEU A 84 -7.06 -13.39 5.99
C LEU A 84 -7.83 -14.57 6.58
N ILE A 85 -7.73 -14.75 7.89
CA ILE A 85 -8.48 -15.77 8.61
C ILE A 85 -9.81 -15.18 9.08
N GLY A 86 -10.87 -15.98 8.98
CA GLY A 86 -12.18 -15.68 9.52
C GLY A 86 -12.95 -16.95 9.89
N ASN A 87 -14.24 -16.80 10.16
CA ASN A 87 -15.14 -17.88 10.53
C ASN A 87 -16.25 -18.04 9.48
N HIS A 88 -16.96 -19.15 9.56
CA HIS A 88 -18.28 -19.28 8.95
C HIS A 88 -19.38 -18.86 9.92
N GLU A 89 -20.48 -18.34 9.40
CA GLU A 89 -21.65 -18.07 10.23
C GLU A 89 -22.23 -19.39 10.75
N ARG A 90 -22.12 -19.62 12.06
CA ARG A 90 -22.68 -20.77 12.79
C ARG A 90 -22.04 -22.13 12.46
N ARG A 91 -20.77 -22.15 12.05
CA ARG A 91 -19.97 -23.39 11.93
C ARG A 91 -18.67 -23.25 12.72
N GLU A 92 -18.12 -24.38 13.15
CA GLU A 92 -16.83 -24.45 13.88
C GLU A 92 -15.63 -24.37 12.94
N GLU A 93 -15.86 -24.44 11.63
CA GLU A 93 -14.83 -24.35 10.60
C GLU A 93 -14.30 -22.91 10.48
N ILE A 94 -12.98 -22.81 10.34
CA ILE A 94 -12.25 -21.59 10.04
C ILE A 94 -12.24 -21.41 8.52
N ASN A 95 -12.48 -20.18 8.06
CA ASN A 95 -12.38 -19.80 6.66
C ASN A 95 -11.05 -19.08 6.39
N LEU A 96 -10.43 -19.35 5.24
CA LEU A 96 -9.21 -18.70 4.80
C LEU A 96 -9.50 -17.97 3.48
N TRP A 97 -9.40 -16.65 3.53
CA TRP A 97 -9.53 -15.78 2.37
C TRP A 97 -8.15 -15.45 1.83
N VAL A 98 -8.04 -15.36 0.50
CA VAL A 98 -6.82 -14.96 -0.18
C VAL A 98 -7.15 -13.80 -1.10
N SER A 99 -6.37 -12.73 -1.02
CA SER A 99 -6.51 -11.56 -1.89
C SER A 99 -5.13 -11.09 -2.38
N GLU A 100 -5.08 -10.46 -3.54
CA GLU A 100 -3.86 -9.87 -4.10
C GLU A 100 -3.63 -8.44 -3.60
N ASP A 101 -4.71 -7.75 -3.19
CA ASP A 101 -4.73 -6.31 -2.91
C ASP A 101 -5.60 -5.92 -1.70
N LEU A 102 -6.15 -6.90 -0.97
CA LEU A 102 -7.05 -6.76 0.18
C LEU A 102 -8.47 -6.29 -0.16
N VAL A 103 -8.88 -6.26 -1.43
CA VAL A 103 -10.28 -6.02 -1.83
C VAL A 103 -10.87 -7.17 -2.64
#